data_AF-A0A8T3NWW7-F1
#
_entry.id   AF-A0A8T3NWW7-F1
#
_cell.length_a   1.000
_cell.length_b   1.000
_cell.length_c   1.000
_cell.angle_alpha   90.00
_cell.angle_beta   90.00
_cell.angle_gamma   90.00
#
_symmetry.space_group_name_H-M   'P 1'
#
loop_
_entity.id
_entity.type
_entity.pdbx_description
1 polymer ?
#
loop_
_entity_poly.entity_id
_entity_poly.type
_entity_poly.pdbx_seq_one_letter_code
_entity_poly.pdbx_strand_id
1 'polypeptide(L)'
;DEAMAGLERWKARWPGAAEKLEPADVLVDSMRGRNSTWTRIRVNLRHVADGDRPPQEPLDPDYDPWAGYEGSDRSGQSERARRRRS
;
A
#
# COMPACT_ATOMS: atom_id res chain seq x y z
N ASP A 1 13.43 9.13 -1.36
CA ASP A 1 12.59 7.92 -1.32
C ASP A 1 11.38 8.21 -2.20
N GLU A 2 11.17 7.42 -3.27
CA GLU A 2 10.10 7.66 -4.25
C GLU A 2 8.71 7.59 -3.60
N ALA A 3 8.54 6.75 -2.57
CA ALA A 3 7.29 6.62 -1.85
C ALA A 3 6.92 7.93 -1.12
N MET A 4 7.90 8.59 -0.47
CA MET A 4 7.69 9.88 0.18
C MET A 4 7.30 10.97 -0.83
N ALA A 5 7.90 10.96 -2.02
CA ALA A 5 7.48 11.87 -3.10
C ALA A 5 6.06 11.57 -3.61
N GLY A 6 5.64 10.30 -3.56
CA GLY A 6 4.25 9.89 -3.76
C GLY A 6 3.29 10.52 -2.76
N LEU A 7 3.62 10.47 -1.47
CA LEU A 7 2.83 11.09 -0.42
C LEU A 7 2.67 12.60 -0.62
N GLU A 8 3.74 13.32 -0.96
CA GLU A 8 3.66 14.77 -1.19
C GLU A 8 2.79 15.12 -2.40
N ARG A 9 2.84 14.32 -3.47
CA ARG A 9 1.94 14.50 -4.63
C ARG A 9 0.48 14.21 -4.27
N TRP A 10 0.22 13.21 -3.43
CA TRP A 10 -1.11 12.92 -2.92
C TRP A 10 -1.64 14.07 -2.05
N LYS A 11 -0.83 14.63 -1.15
CA LYS A 11 -1.21 15.80 -0.32
C LYS A 11 -1.53 17.02 -1.16
N ALA A 12 -0.76 17.27 -2.22
CA ALA A 12 -1.01 18.37 -3.15
C ALA A 12 -2.33 18.20 -3.93
N ARG A 13 -2.73 16.95 -4.22
CA ARG A 13 -3.99 16.62 -4.90
C ARG A 13 -5.20 16.75 -3.96
N TRP A 14 -5.02 16.40 -2.68
CA TRP A 14 -6.07 16.38 -1.66
C TRP A 14 -5.74 17.22 -0.43
N PRO A 15 -5.61 18.55 -0.57
CA PRO A 15 -5.17 19.42 0.52
C PRO A 15 -6.11 19.36 1.74
N GLY A 16 -7.43 19.34 1.52
CA GLY A 16 -8.40 19.29 2.62
C GLY A 16 -8.40 17.97 3.42
N ALA A 17 -7.97 16.87 2.79
CA ALA A 17 -7.74 15.62 3.50
C ALA A 17 -6.38 15.64 4.22
N ALA A 18 -5.35 16.16 3.56
CA ALA A 18 -4.00 16.28 4.10
C ALA A 18 -3.92 17.16 5.37
N GLU A 19 -4.70 18.24 5.43
CA GLU A 19 -4.79 19.13 6.59
C GLU A 19 -5.34 18.43 7.85
N LYS A 20 -6.15 17.39 7.66
CA LYS A 20 -6.77 16.61 8.74
C LYS A 20 -5.93 15.40 9.16
N LEU A 21 -4.83 15.11 8.45
CA LEU A 21 -3.97 13.99 8.80
C LEU A 21 -3.11 14.32 10.00
N GLU A 22 -3.05 13.37 10.92
CA GLU A 22 -2.07 13.36 11.98
C GLU A 22 -0.83 12.54 11.57
N PRO A 23 0.33 12.75 12.22
CA PRO A 23 1.52 11.92 11.96
C PRO A 23 1.25 10.42 12.12
N ALA A 24 0.33 10.04 13.01
CA ALA A 24 -0.04 8.65 13.24
C ALA A 24 -0.90 8.04 12.11
N ASP A 25 -1.40 8.84 11.17
CA ASP A 25 -2.18 8.40 10.02
C ASP A 25 -1.32 8.04 8.81
N VAL A 26 -0.05 8.48 8.82
CA VAL A 26 0.92 8.17 7.79
C VAL A 26 1.74 6.98 8.25
N LEU A 27 1.45 5.81 7.68
CA LEU A 27 2.15 4.58 7.99
C LEU A 27 3.22 4.33 6.94
N VAL A 28 4.48 4.23 7.37
CA VAL A 28 5.62 3.93 6.51
C VAL A 28 6.03 2.48 6.74
N ASP A 29 5.72 1.62 5.77
CA ASP A 29 6.04 0.20 5.80
C ASP A 29 7.33 -0.07 5.01
N SER A 30 8.43 -0.33 5.73
CA SER A 30 9.67 -0.80 5.13
C SER A 30 9.62 -2.32 4.95
N MET A 31 9.63 -2.76 3.70
CA MET A 31 9.62 -4.17 3.32
C MET A 31 10.95 -4.53 2.66
N ARG A 32 11.33 -5.81 2.80
CA ARG A 32 12.54 -6.37 2.22
C ARG A 32 12.18 -7.63 1.46
N GLY A 33 12.39 -7.61 0.15
CA GLY A 33 12.38 -8.82 -0.65
C GLY A 33 13.76 -9.45 -0.73
N ARG A 34 13.87 -10.45 -1.60
CA ARG A 34 15.08 -11.25 -1.76
C ARG A 34 16.30 -10.40 -2.17
N ASN A 35 16.10 -9.46 -3.09
CA ASN A 35 17.18 -8.70 -3.73
C ASN A 35 17.03 -7.17 -3.58
N SER A 36 15.91 -6.67 -3.05
CA SER A 36 15.64 -5.24 -2.95
C SER A 36 14.81 -4.93 -1.71
N THR A 37 14.99 -3.73 -1.15
CA THR A 37 14.09 -3.15 -0.15
C THR A 37 13.14 -2.19 -0.84
N TRP A 38 11.89 -2.15 -0.41
CA TRP A 38 10.92 -1.18 -0.87
C TRP A 38 10.14 -0.59 0.29
N THR A 39 9.74 0.66 0.12
CA THR A 39 8.93 1.40 1.09
C THR A 39 7.52 1.54 0.53
N ARG A 40 6.50 1.25 1.34
CA ARG A 40 5.10 1.57 1.02
C ARG A 40 4.57 2.55 2.05
N ILE A 41 3.91 3.60 1.59
CA ILE A 41 3.23 4.55 2.46
C ILE A 41 1.73 4.28 2.38
N ARG A 42 1.08 4.15 3.54
CA ARG A 42 -0.38 4.10 3.66
C ARG A 42 -0.87 5.32 4.42
N VAL A 43 -1.99 5.86 3.96
CA VAL A 43 -2.65 7.00 4.59
C VAL A 43 -3.98 6.52 5.19
N ASN A 44 -4.17 6.73 6.48
CA ASN A 44 -5.41 6.44 7.18
C ASN A 44 -6.31 7.69 7.23
N LEU A 45 -7.52 7.59 6.72
CA LEU A 45 -8.46 8.72 6.63
C LEU A 45 -9.41 8.81 7.83
N ARG A 46 -9.07 8.23 8.99
CA ARG A 46 -9.95 8.21 10.17
C ARG A 46 -10.36 9.60 10.67
N HIS A 47 -9.52 10.62 10.51
CA HIS A 47 -9.80 12.00 10.91
C HIS A 47 -10.46 12.83 9.79
N VAL A 48 -10.59 12.27 8.59
CA VAL A 48 -11.29 12.91 7.47
C VAL A 48 -12.77 12.50 7.54
N ALA A 49 -13.66 13.50 7.51
CA ALA A 49 -15.10 13.26 7.44
C ALA A 49 -15.47 12.51 6.15
N ASP A 50 -16.47 11.61 6.20
CA ASP A 50 -16.79 10.70 5.10
C ASP A 50 -17.01 11.40 3.76
N GLY A 51 -17.67 12.57 3.76
CA GLY A 51 -17.93 13.36 2.55
C GLY A 51 -16.68 14.00 1.92
N ASP A 52 -15.60 14.12 2.68
CA ASP A 52 -14.33 14.73 2.25
C ASP A 52 -13.25 13.68 1.98
N ARG A 53 -13.56 12.38 2.14
CA ARG A 53 -12.59 11.30 1.93
C ARG A 53 -12.32 11.13 0.43
N PRO A 54 -11.06 11.30 -0.02
CA PRO A 54 -10.72 10.96 -1.38
C PRO A 54 -10.94 9.45 -1.63
N PRO A 55 -11.30 9.07 -2.87
CA PRO A 55 -11.39 7.66 -3.23
C PRO A 55 -10.02 6.98 -3.13
N GLN A 56 -10.02 5.65 -3.03
CA GLN A 56 -8.78 4.87 -3.12
C GLN A 56 -8.18 5.04 -4.52
N GLU A 57 -6.93 5.54 -4.57
CA GLU A 57 -6.17 5.73 -5.79
C GLU A 57 -5.15 4.58 -5.98
N PRO A 58 -4.67 4.35 -7.23
CA PRO A 58 -3.54 3.46 -7.48
C PRO A 58 -2.28 3.94 -6.75
N LEU A 59 -1.32 3.04 -6.55
CA LEU A 59 -0.05 3.38 -5.94
C LEU A 59 0.70 4.39 -6.81
N ASP A 60 1.35 5.35 -6.16
CA ASP A 60 2.16 6.35 -6.83
C ASP A 60 3.48 6.55 -6.05
N PRO A 61 4.63 6.08 -6.56
CA PRO A 61 4.78 5.35 -7.82
C PRO A 61 4.11 3.97 -7.77
N ASP A 62 3.65 3.48 -8.93
CA ASP A 62 3.16 2.10 -9.09
C ASP A 62 4.35 1.11 -9.14
N TYR A 63 5.10 1.08 -8.05
CA TYR A 63 6.28 0.23 -7.93
C TYR A 63 5.86 -1.21 -7.69
N ASP A 64 6.11 -2.06 -8.70
CA ASP A 64 5.96 -3.51 -8.58
C ASP A 64 7.30 -4.16 -8.21
N PRO A 65 7.48 -4.65 -6.97
CA PRO A 65 8.70 -5.35 -6.55
C PRO A 65 8.92 -6.68 -7.26
N TRP A 66 7.91 -7.19 -7.97
CA TRP A 66 7.97 -8.42 -8.76
C TRP A 66 8.06 -8.16 -10.26
N ALA A 67 8.19 -6.91 -10.71
CA ALA A 67 8.42 -6.59 -12.10
C ALA A 67 9.67 -7.33 -12.61
N GLY A 68 9.49 -8.23 -13.59
CA GLY A 68 10.56 -9.07 -14.15
C GLY A 68 10.84 -10.37 -13.38
N TYR A 69 10.08 -10.69 -12.33
CA TYR A 69 10.13 -11.99 -11.65
C TYR A 69 9.17 -12.99 -12.32
N GLU A 70 9.68 -13.83 -13.23
CA GLU A 70 8.97 -15.04 -13.70
C GLU A 70 9.03 -16.14 -12.61
N GLY A 71 8.33 -15.91 -11.50
CA GLY A 71 8.11 -16.96 -10.50
C GLY A 71 7.08 -17.95 -11.02
N SER A 72 7.44 -19.24 -11.08
CA SER A 72 6.55 -20.33 -11.52
C SER A 72 5.16 -20.19 -10.91
N ASP A 73 4.15 -20.08 -11.77
CA ASP A 73 2.72 -20.10 -11.45
C ASP A 73 2.42 -21.07 -10.29
N ARG A 74 2.11 -20.50 -9.11
CA ARG A 74 1.51 -21.21 -7.97
C ARG A 74 0.36 -20.41 -7.36
N SER A 75 -0.25 -19.52 -8.11
CA SER A 75 -1.45 -18.77 -7.68
C SER A 75 -2.72 -19.64 -7.65
N GLY A 76 -2.62 -20.98 -7.74
CA GLY A 76 -3.78 -21.89 -7.77
C GLY A 76 -3.81 -23.04 -6.75
N GLN A 77 -2.77 -23.31 -5.96
CA GLN A 77 -2.76 -24.47 -5.02
C GLN A 77 -2.77 -24.06 -3.54
N SER A 78 -3.85 -23.40 -3.13
CA SER A 78 -4.33 -23.51 -1.75
C SER A 78 -5.79 -23.97 -1.76
N GLU A 79 -6.09 -24.97 -2.60
CA GLU A 79 -7.26 -25.79 -2.43
C GLU A 79 -7.13 -26.53 -1.10
N ARG A 80 -7.97 -26.09 -0.15
CA ARG A 80 -8.21 -26.63 1.18
C ARG A 80 -7.85 -28.12 1.29
N ALA A 81 -6.70 -28.41 1.89
CA ALA A 81 -6.38 -29.75 2.35
C ALA A 81 -7.47 -30.17 3.36
N ARG A 82 -8.30 -31.12 2.92
CA ARG A 82 -9.41 -31.74 3.65
C ARG A 82 -8.97 -32.10 5.07
N ARG A 83 -9.71 -31.60 6.06
CA ARG A 83 -9.67 -32.14 7.43
C ARG A 83 -9.92 -33.65 7.37
N ARG A 84 -8.92 -34.45 7.72
CA ARG A 84 -9.12 -35.78 8.29
C ARG A 84 -8.65 -35.71 9.73
N ARG A 85 -9.60 -35.72 10.66
CA ARG A 85 -9.38 -35.95 12.08
C ARG A 85 -9.72 -37.41 12.32
N SER A 86 -8.71 -38.21 12.65
CA SER A 86 -8.83 -39.51 13.30
C SER A 86 -9.03 -39.33 14.80
#